data_AF-A0A3B8WI12-F1
#
_entry.id   AF-A0A3B8WI12-F1
#
_cell.length_a   1.000
_cell.length_b   1.000
_cell.length_c   1.000
_cell.angle_alpha   90.00
_cell.angle_beta   90.00
_cell.angle_gamma   90.00
#
_symmetry.space_group_name_H-M   'P 1'
#
loop_
_entity.id
_entity.type
_entity.pdbx_description
1 polymer ?
#
loop_
_entity_poly.entity_id
_entity_poly.type
_entity_poly.pdbx_seq_one_letter_code
_entity_poly.pdbx_strand_id
1 'polypeptide(L)'
;DSQFTLAVPSGEQSGLKLKGDFVVVADSSNNFTIDFDVRKSIVNPPGNALADYMLKPVLRLVNNLEVGEIEGTVDYTNIVQTRGTADTNGELTDCSPNYEGAVYVYEGADVEPIDLNVTRDGTNPLMVVPVTAQESGSLYEWTAAFLTEGQYTIAYSCQLDNNETDEALEFDGQQNVSVVAGETTVADPIPQP
;
A
#
# COMPACT_ATOMS: atom_id res chain seq x y z
N ASP A 1 -19.68 2.33 16.29
CA ASP A 1 -18.57 3.26 16.04
C ASP A 1 -17.72 3.43 17.27
N SER A 2 -16.50 2.90 17.21
CA SER A 2 -15.41 3.28 18.12
C SER A 2 -14.71 4.51 17.55
N GLN A 3 -14.40 5.49 18.41
CA GLN A 3 -13.59 6.66 18.05
C GLN A 3 -12.29 6.60 18.84
N PHE A 4 -11.18 6.89 18.19
CA PHE A 4 -9.85 6.93 18.78
C PHE A 4 -9.23 8.31 18.59
N THR A 5 -8.49 8.76 19.60
CA THR A 5 -7.78 10.03 19.56
C THR A 5 -6.48 9.90 18.76
N LEU A 6 -6.14 10.93 17.98
CA LEU A 6 -4.93 10.99 17.16
C LEU A 6 -4.10 12.23 17.55
N ALA A 7 -2.84 12.04 17.90
CA ALA A 7 -1.91 13.12 18.19
C ALA A 7 -0.93 13.35 17.01
N VAL A 8 -0.70 14.61 16.64
CA VAL A 8 0.35 15.00 15.68
C VAL A 8 1.48 15.71 16.44
N PRO A 9 2.64 15.06 16.68
CA PRO A 9 3.74 15.68 17.41
C PRO A 9 4.24 16.93 16.69
N SER A 10 4.19 18.09 17.37
CA SER A 10 4.71 19.37 16.85
C SER A 10 4.10 19.87 15.52
N GLY A 11 3.01 19.26 15.04
CA GLY A 11 2.37 19.60 13.76
C GLY A 11 1.89 21.05 13.71
N GLU A 12 1.25 21.53 14.80
CA GLU A 12 0.76 22.90 14.91
C GLU A 12 1.87 23.96 15.01
N GLN A 13 3.09 23.58 15.38
CA GLN A 13 4.19 24.51 15.60
C GLN A 13 5.10 24.66 14.38
N SER A 14 5.26 23.59 13.59
CA SER A 14 6.28 23.56 12.54
C SER A 14 5.73 23.31 11.14
N GLY A 15 4.42 23.05 11.02
CA GLY A 15 3.76 22.75 9.75
C GLY A 15 4.27 21.46 9.11
N LEU A 16 3.83 21.22 7.87
CA LEU A 16 4.31 20.10 7.06
C LEU A 16 5.73 20.42 6.55
N LYS A 17 6.70 19.56 6.87
CA LYS A 17 8.07 19.67 6.36
C LYS A 17 8.34 18.55 5.37
N LEU A 18 8.52 18.91 4.11
CA LEU A 18 9.00 17.97 3.10
C LEU A 18 10.50 17.82 3.24
N LYS A 19 10.97 16.58 3.28
CA LYS A 19 12.40 16.26 3.20
C LYS A 19 12.67 15.67 1.83
N GLY A 20 13.58 16.28 1.09
CA GLY A 20 13.96 15.84 -0.25
C GLY A 20 14.44 17.01 -1.09
N ASP A 21 15.23 16.71 -2.10
CA ASP A 21 15.59 17.66 -3.14
C ASP A 21 14.51 17.61 -4.23
N PHE A 22 14.23 18.74 -4.87
CA PHE A 22 13.43 18.79 -6.09
C PHE A 22 14.13 19.66 -7.11
N VAL A 23 14.08 19.22 -8.37
CA VAL A 23 14.68 19.94 -9.49
C VAL A 23 13.60 20.75 -10.18
N VAL A 24 13.81 22.06 -10.26
CA VAL A 24 12.97 22.96 -11.05
C VAL A 24 13.69 23.24 -12.36
N VAL A 25 13.14 22.76 -13.46
CA VAL A 25 13.66 23.10 -14.79
C VAL A 25 13.15 24.48 -15.18
N ALA A 26 14.06 25.35 -15.62
CA ALA A 26 13.72 26.70 -16.08
C ALA A 26 12.83 26.62 -17.33
N ASP A 27 11.87 27.54 -17.43
CA ASP A 27 10.95 27.67 -18.57
C ASP A 27 10.04 26.44 -18.83
N SER A 28 9.84 25.55 -17.85
CA SER A 28 8.82 24.49 -17.89
C SER A 28 7.80 24.62 -16.76
N SER A 29 6.57 24.15 -17.00
CA SER A 29 5.56 23.97 -15.95
C SER A 29 5.84 22.64 -15.24
N ASN A 30 6.33 22.70 -14.00
CA ASN A 30 6.58 21.52 -13.19
C ASN A 30 5.40 21.35 -12.21
N ASN A 31 4.67 20.25 -12.34
CA ASN A 31 3.57 19.90 -11.44
C ASN A 31 4.05 18.80 -10.51
N PHE A 32 3.97 19.03 -9.20
CA PHE A 32 4.37 18.05 -8.21
C PHE A 32 3.18 17.66 -7.35
N THR A 33 3.14 16.39 -6.95
CA THR A 33 2.14 15.87 -6.01
C THR A 33 2.81 15.42 -4.73
N ILE A 34 2.21 15.78 -3.59
CA ILE A 34 2.56 15.24 -2.28
C ILE A 34 1.58 14.13 -1.97
N ASP A 35 2.08 12.92 -1.90
CA ASP A 35 1.32 11.72 -1.54
C ASP A 35 1.56 11.39 -0.06
N PHE A 36 0.48 11.05 0.65
CA PHE A 36 0.49 10.78 2.08
C PHE A 36 0.03 9.35 2.34
N ASP A 37 0.95 8.50 2.76
CA ASP A 37 0.66 7.10 3.04
C ASP A 37 0.09 6.97 4.47
N VAL A 38 -1.23 6.89 4.58
CA VAL A 38 -1.94 6.75 5.85
C VAL A 38 -1.49 5.50 6.61
N ARG A 39 -1.34 4.37 5.91
CA ARG A 39 -0.98 3.07 6.54
C ARG A 39 0.41 3.10 7.15
N LYS A 40 1.34 3.85 6.56
CA LYS A 40 2.68 4.07 7.14
C LYS A 40 2.72 5.15 8.21
N SER A 41 1.76 6.06 8.19
CA SER A 41 1.83 7.28 8.99
C SER A 41 1.18 7.19 10.36
N ILE A 42 0.26 6.24 10.58
CA ILE A 42 -0.40 6.05 11.87
C ILE A 42 0.34 4.96 12.65
N VAL A 43 0.85 5.30 13.84
CA VAL A 43 1.62 4.38 14.70
C VAL A 43 1.14 4.45 16.15
N ASN A 44 1.54 3.47 16.96
CA ASN A 44 1.31 3.51 18.39
C ASN A 44 2.18 4.61 19.06
N PRO A 45 1.66 5.31 20.08
CA PRO A 45 2.40 6.34 20.80
C PRO A 45 3.50 5.70 21.69
N PRO A 46 4.75 6.20 21.65
CA PRO A 46 5.80 5.73 22.55
C PRO A 46 5.63 6.31 23.97
N GLY A 47 5.83 5.47 25.00
CA GLY A 47 5.86 5.92 26.39
C GLY A 47 4.51 6.42 26.93
N ASN A 48 4.50 7.54 27.67
CA ASN A 48 3.26 8.12 28.17
C ASN A 48 2.47 8.73 27.00
N ALA A 49 1.38 8.05 26.62
CA ALA A 49 0.59 8.35 25.45
C ALA A 49 -0.03 9.76 25.49
N LEU A 50 0.12 10.51 24.38
CA LEU A 50 -0.55 11.80 24.16
C LEU A 50 -1.98 11.63 23.60
N ALA A 51 -2.27 10.47 23.01
CA ALA A 51 -3.52 10.05 22.39
C ALA A 51 -3.48 8.51 22.17
N ASP A 52 -4.54 7.91 21.66
CA ASP A 52 -4.60 6.47 21.33
C ASP A 52 -3.63 6.11 20.19
N TYR A 53 -3.52 6.98 19.19
CA TYR A 53 -2.58 6.85 18.08
C TYR A 53 -1.76 8.11 17.85
N MET A 54 -0.64 7.97 17.16
CA MET A 54 0.23 9.06 16.79
C MET A 54 0.42 9.12 15.27
N LEU A 55 0.32 10.32 14.71
CA LEU A 55 0.59 10.58 13.31
C LEU A 55 2.07 10.96 13.13
N LYS A 56 2.84 10.09 12.47
CA LYS A 56 4.18 10.35 11.93
C LYS A 56 4.10 10.43 10.40
N PRO A 57 3.92 11.62 9.80
CA PRO A 57 3.67 11.70 8.37
C PRO A 57 4.80 11.11 7.52
N VAL A 58 4.46 10.12 6.71
CA VAL A 58 5.28 9.61 5.62
C VAL A 58 4.75 10.23 4.33
N LEU A 59 5.57 11.10 3.74
CA LEU A 59 5.23 11.90 2.57
C LEU A 59 6.16 11.54 1.44
N ARG A 60 5.60 11.45 0.23
CA ARG A 60 6.36 11.30 -1.00
C ARG A 60 6.07 12.50 -1.90
N LEU A 61 7.13 13.14 -2.39
CA LEU A 61 7.03 14.18 -3.42
C LEU A 61 7.34 13.54 -4.76
N VAL A 62 6.42 13.65 -5.72
CA VAL A 62 6.62 13.13 -7.07
C VAL A 62 6.50 14.22 -8.12
N ASN A 63 7.27 14.11 -9.18
CA ASN A 63 7.10 14.91 -10.40
C ASN A 63 6.05 14.25 -11.28
N ASN A 64 4.96 14.95 -11.58
CA ASN A 64 3.85 14.38 -12.35
C ASN A 64 4.24 14.02 -13.80
N LEU A 65 5.40 14.48 -14.29
CA LEU A 65 5.95 14.10 -15.60
C LEU A 65 6.68 12.75 -15.60
N GLU A 66 6.99 12.20 -14.42
CA GLU A 66 7.83 11.01 -14.24
C GLU A 66 7.06 9.84 -13.64
N VAL A 67 5.76 9.99 -13.43
CA VAL A 67 4.92 8.99 -12.76
C VAL A 67 3.78 8.48 -13.64
N GLY A 68 3.46 7.21 -13.46
CA GLY A 68 2.23 6.58 -13.93
C GLY A 68 1.47 5.95 -12.76
N GLU A 69 0.60 5.00 -13.08
CA GLU A 69 -0.16 4.25 -12.10
C GLU A 69 -0.35 2.79 -12.52
N ILE A 70 -0.66 1.94 -11.55
CA ILE A 70 -1.09 0.56 -11.77
C ILE A 70 -2.54 0.45 -11.28
N GLU A 71 -3.41 -0.13 -12.09
CA GLU A 71 -4.74 -0.56 -11.68
C GLU A 71 -4.91 -2.06 -11.89
N GLY A 72 -5.83 -2.65 -11.13
CA GLY A 72 -6.09 -4.07 -11.26
C GLY A 72 -7.35 -4.51 -10.52
N THR A 73 -7.59 -5.82 -10.57
CA THR A 73 -8.73 -6.43 -9.90
C THR A 73 -8.32 -7.64 -9.08
N VAL A 74 -9.08 -7.91 -8.01
CA VAL A 74 -8.92 -9.06 -7.12
C VAL A 74 -10.25 -9.80 -7.00
N ASP A 75 -10.25 -11.11 -7.28
CA ASP A 75 -11.35 -12.02 -6.95
C ASP A 75 -11.24 -12.49 -5.50
N TYR A 76 -11.49 -11.56 -4.57
CA TYR A 76 -11.46 -11.82 -3.13
C TYR A 76 -12.37 -12.99 -2.72
N THR A 77 -13.52 -13.15 -3.40
CA THR A 77 -14.46 -14.23 -3.10
C THR A 77 -13.83 -15.59 -3.38
N ASN A 78 -13.11 -15.73 -4.49
CA ASN A 78 -12.37 -16.94 -4.81
C ASN A 78 -11.25 -17.21 -3.78
N ILE A 79 -10.50 -16.18 -3.39
CA ILE A 79 -9.40 -16.31 -2.42
C ILE A 79 -9.93 -16.79 -1.05
N VAL A 80 -10.99 -16.18 -0.54
CA VAL A 80 -11.61 -16.61 0.74
C VAL A 80 -12.11 -18.04 0.67
N GLN A 81 -12.70 -18.47 -0.45
CA GLN A 81 -13.14 -19.85 -0.63
C GLN A 81 -11.96 -20.83 -0.66
N THR A 82 -10.89 -20.46 -1.35
CA THR A 82 -9.66 -21.25 -1.49
C THR A 82 -8.97 -21.45 -0.14
N ARG A 83 -8.78 -20.38 0.61
CA ARG A 83 -8.08 -20.39 1.91
C ARG A 83 -8.94 -20.97 3.05
N GLY A 84 -10.25 -20.81 2.96
CA GLY A 84 -11.17 -21.36 3.95
C GLY A 84 -11.57 -22.80 3.62
N THR A 85 -12.70 -22.96 2.93
CA THR A 85 -13.33 -24.28 2.80
C THR A 85 -12.61 -25.27 1.89
N ALA A 86 -11.81 -24.79 0.93
CA ALA A 86 -11.09 -25.65 0.01
C ALA A 86 -9.72 -26.11 0.55
N ASP A 87 -9.14 -25.36 1.49
CA ASP A 87 -7.93 -25.74 2.20
C ASP A 87 -8.21 -26.81 3.27
N THR A 88 -8.38 -28.05 2.82
CA THR A 88 -8.69 -29.18 3.71
C THR A 88 -7.50 -29.66 4.54
N ASN A 89 -6.30 -29.19 4.24
CA ASN A 89 -5.02 -29.53 4.88
C ASN A 89 -4.53 -28.44 5.84
N GLY A 90 -5.11 -27.25 5.82
CA GLY A 90 -4.72 -26.12 6.68
C GLY A 90 -3.34 -25.58 6.33
N GLU A 91 -2.99 -25.62 5.04
CA GLU A 91 -1.72 -25.11 4.53
C GLU A 91 -1.71 -23.59 4.34
N LEU A 92 -2.89 -22.99 4.21
CA LEU A 92 -3.11 -21.57 4.03
C LEU A 92 -3.80 -20.99 5.27
N THR A 93 -3.39 -19.80 5.62
CA THR A 93 -3.97 -19.06 6.73
C THR A 93 -5.19 -18.30 6.23
N ASP A 94 -6.31 -18.36 6.97
CA ASP A 94 -7.55 -17.68 6.58
C ASP A 94 -7.41 -16.15 6.43
N CYS A 95 -8.26 -15.58 5.58
CA CYS A 95 -8.46 -14.14 5.50
C CYS A 95 -9.05 -13.59 6.81
N SER A 96 -8.67 -12.35 7.15
CA SER A 96 -9.20 -11.69 8.33
C SER A 96 -10.67 -11.28 8.16
N PRO A 97 -11.53 -11.48 9.18
CA PRO A 97 -12.95 -11.17 9.06
C PRO A 97 -13.19 -9.68 8.91
N ASN A 98 -14.06 -9.29 7.96
CA ASN A 98 -14.37 -7.89 7.61
C ASN A 98 -13.15 -7.10 7.13
N TYR A 99 -12.22 -7.77 6.46
CA TYR A 99 -11.09 -7.13 5.80
C TYR A 99 -10.90 -7.74 4.41
N GLU A 100 -11.27 -6.98 3.40
CA GLU A 100 -11.20 -7.40 2.00
C GLU A 100 -9.78 -7.34 1.43
N GLY A 101 -8.79 -6.95 2.24
CA GLY A 101 -7.39 -7.01 1.90
C GLY A 101 -6.81 -5.76 1.26
N ALA A 102 -5.55 -5.88 0.86
CA ALA A 102 -4.80 -4.84 0.21
C ALA A 102 -3.77 -5.41 -0.75
N VAL A 103 -3.44 -4.62 -1.76
CA VAL A 103 -2.32 -4.88 -2.67
C VAL A 103 -1.08 -4.15 -2.17
N TYR A 104 -0.01 -4.91 -2.02
CA TYR A 104 1.32 -4.44 -1.62
C TYR A 104 2.13 -4.25 -2.88
N VAL A 105 2.73 -3.08 -3.03
CA VAL A 105 3.51 -2.70 -4.20
C VAL A 105 4.95 -2.48 -3.76
N TYR A 106 5.90 -3.16 -4.39
CA TYR A 106 7.33 -3.10 -4.11
C TYR A 106 8.06 -2.57 -5.34
N GLU A 107 9.04 -1.70 -5.12
CA GLU A 107 9.92 -1.25 -6.21
C GLU A 107 10.90 -2.36 -6.59
N GLY A 108 11.04 -2.61 -7.88
CA GLY A 108 11.84 -3.71 -8.44
C GLY A 108 11.01 -4.91 -8.89
N ALA A 109 11.59 -5.72 -9.78
CA ALA A 109 11.02 -7.00 -10.18
C ALA A 109 11.48 -8.12 -9.25
N ASP A 110 10.68 -9.19 -9.16
CA ASP A 110 10.97 -10.41 -8.40
C ASP A 110 11.26 -10.15 -6.91
N VAL A 111 10.62 -9.12 -6.34
CA VAL A 111 10.72 -8.83 -4.91
C VAL A 111 9.87 -9.84 -4.15
N GLU A 112 10.48 -10.53 -3.18
CA GLU A 112 9.73 -11.41 -2.28
C GLU A 112 8.74 -10.57 -1.43
N PRO A 113 7.43 -10.82 -1.54
CA PRO A 113 6.44 -10.06 -0.77
C PRO A 113 6.59 -10.27 0.73
N ILE A 114 6.54 -9.19 1.50
CA ILE A 114 6.62 -9.16 2.96
C ILE A 114 5.68 -8.08 3.48
N ASP A 115 5.24 -8.19 4.73
CA ASP A 115 4.38 -7.20 5.40
C ASP A 115 4.90 -5.75 5.33
N LEU A 116 4.07 -4.79 5.74
CA LEU A 116 4.53 -3.44 5.99
C LEU A 116 5.12 -3.37 7.40
N ASN A 117 6.36 -2.88 7.54
CA ASN A 117 6.91 -2.58 8.86
C ASN A 117 7.69 -1.27 8.85
N VAL A 118 7.14 -0.22 9.47
CA VAL A 118 7.73 1.13 9.52
C VAL A 118 9.01 1.23 10.35
N THR A 119 9.36 0.17 11.07
CA THR A 119 10.59 0.07 11.88
C THR A 119 11.66 -0.82 11.23
N ARG A 120 11.31 -1.56 10.17
CA ARG A 120 12.23 -2.44 9.44
C ARG A 120 13.20 -1.64 8.56
N ASP A 121 14.47 -2.02 8.60
CA ASP A 121 15.48 -1.61 7.65
C ASP A 121 15.47 -2.53 6.42
N GLY A 122 15.64 -1.97 5.22
CA GLY A 122 15.73 -2.74 3.97
C GLY A 122 14.42 -2.77 3.18
N THR A 123 14.13 -3.92 2.55
CA THR A 123 12.92 -4.11 1.73
C THR A 123 11.68 -3.82 2.56
N ASN A 124 10.71 -3.11 1.97
CA ASN A 124 9.43 -2.74 2.54
C ASN A 124 8.50 -2.40 1.36
N PRO A 125 7.19 -2.69 1.37
CA PRO A 125 6.28 -2.17 0.36
C PRO A 125 6.44 -0.65 0.21
N LEU A 126 6.51 -0.18 -1.03
CA LEU A 126 6.44 1.25 -1.37
C LEU A 126 5.06 1.82 -1.00
N MET A 127 4.01 1.04 -1.19
CA MET A 127 2.63 1.40 -0.85
C MET A 127 1.78 0.15 -0.60
N VAL A 128 0.75 0.31 0.23
CA VAL A 128 -0.22 -0.75 0.55
C VAL A 128 -1.62 -0.20 0.30
N VAL A 129 -2.24 -0.64 -0.79
CA VAL A 129 -3.50 -0.07 -1.33
C VAL A 129 -4.67 -0.97 -0.97
N PRO A 130 -5.70 -0.48 -0.26
CA PRO A 130 -6.88 -1.29 0.02
C PRO A 130 -7.64 -1.58 -1.27
N VAL A 131 -8.23 -2.76 -1.37
CA VAL A 131 -9.13 -3.09 -2.47
C VAL A 131 -10.56 -2.64 -2.12
N THR A 132 -11.35 -2.28 -3.14
CA THR A 132 -12.74 -1.82 -2.96
C THR A 132 -13.67 -2.62 -3.85
N ALA A 133 -14.84 -3.03 -3.37
CA ALA A 133 -15.80 -3.75 -4.17
C ALA A 133 -16.26 -2.88 -5.37
N GLN A 134 -16.28 -3.45 -6.57
CA GLN A 134 -16.80 -2.76 -7.74
C GLN A 134 -18.30 -2.46 -7.59
N GLU A 135 -18.76 -1.34 -8.14
CA GLU A 135 -20.19 -0.98 -8.14
C GLU A 135 -21.06 -2.03 -8.84
N SER A 136 -20.49 -2.72 -9.84
CA SER A 136 -21.12 -3.82 -10.54
C SER A 136 -20.11 -4.94 -10.78
N GLY A 137 -20.46 -6.17 -10.41
CA GLY A 137 -19.59 -7.33 -10.55
C GLY A 137 -19.34 -8.02 -9.21
N SER A 138 -18.36 -8.92 -9.19
CA SER A 138 -17.92 -9.66 -8.00
C SER A 138 -16.45 -9.42 -7.64
N LEU A 139 -15.76 -8.60 -8.43
CA LEU A 139 -14.36 -8.29 -8.24
C LEU A 139 -14.18 -7.05 -7.37
N TYR A 140 -12.99 -6.93 -6.82
CA TYR A 140 -12.53 -5.77 -6.07
C TYR A 140 -11.48 -5.04 -6.88
N GLU A 141 -11.60 -3.72 -7.00
CA GLU A 141 -10.67 -2.86 -7.73
C GLU A 141 -9.68 -2.18 -6.79
N TRP A 142 -8.52 -1.82 -7.33
CA TRP A 142 -7.48 -1.08 -6.62
C TRP A 142 -6.66 -0.25 -7.61
N THR A 143 -6.10 0.86 -7.12
CA THR A 143 -5.25 1.75 -7.90
C THR A 143 -4.05 2.20 -7.09
N ALA A 144 -2.86 1.91 -7.61
CA ALA A 144 -1.59 2.38 -7.10
C ALA A 144 -1.04 3.51 -7.97
N ALA A 145 -1.33 4.76 -7.59
CA ALA A 145 -0.94 5.94 -8.34
C ALA A 145 0.40 6.55 -7.88
N PHE A 146 0.89 7.50 -8.67
CA PHE A 146 2.11 8.28 -8.38
C PHE A 146 3.37 7.40 -8.27
N LEU A 147 3.42 6.33 -9.06
CA LEU A 147 4.58 5.44 -9.17
C LEU A 147 5.52 5.97 -10.23
N THR A 148 6.81 6.09 -9.94
CA THR A 148 7.81 6.47 -10.94
C THR A 148 7.90 5.41 -12.03
N GLU A 149 8.30 5.80 -13.25
CA GLU A 149 8.59 4.83 -14.31
C GLU A 149 9.61 3.78 -13.85
N GLY A 150 9.31 2.50 -14.07
CA GLY A 150 10.15 1.39 -13.61
C GLY A 150 9.43 0.06 -13.43
N GLN A 151 10.17 -0.93 -12.93
CA GLN A 151 9.63 -2.25 -12.61
C GLN A 151 9.14 -2.28 -11.16
N TYR A 152 8.01 -2.96 -10.96
CA TYR A 152 7.40 -3.19 -9.67
C TYR A 152 7.00 -4.65 -9.52
N THR A 153 6.98 -5.12 -8.27
CA THR A 153 6.34 -6.36 -7.88
C THR A 153 5.08 -6.00 -7.12
N ILE A 154 3.97 -6.66 -7.42
CA ILE A 154 2.73 -6.51 -6.64
C ILE A 154 2.31 -7.87 -6.09
N ALA A 155 1.66 -7.86 -4.94
CA ALA A 155 1.01 -9.04 -4.38
C ALA A 155 -0.15 -8.63 -3.47
N TYR A 156 -1.16 -9.50 -3.33
CA TYR A 156 -2.34 -9.23 -2.51
C TYR A 156 -2.29 -10.01 -1.21
N SER A 157 -2.74 -9.41 -0.10
CA SER A 157 -3.03 -10.15 1.13
C SER A 157 -4.35 -9.69 1.75
N CYS A 158 -5.12 -10.67 2.26
CA CYS A 158 -6.36 -10.48 2.99
C CYS A 158 -6.19 -10.59 4.51
N GLN A 159 -4.95 -10.51 5.01
CA GLN A 159 -4.63 -10.62 6.43
C GLN A 159 -4.36 -9.23 7.02
N LEU A 160 -4.78 -9.02 8.27
CA LEU A 160 -4.44 -7.80 8.99
C LEU A 160 -2.93 -7.68 9.12
N ASP A 161 -2.46 -6.45 8.91
CA ASP A 161 -1.05 -6.09 8.96
C ASP A 161 -0.89 -4.96 9.99
N ASN A 162 -0.12 -5.25 11.03
CA ASN A 162 0.33 -4.29 12.00
C ASN A 162 1.67 -3.71 11.54
N ASN A 163 1.60 -2.48 11.07
CA ASN A 163 2.69 -1.74 10.47
C ASN A 163 3.93 -1.50 11.37
N GLU A 164 3.92 -1.89 12.65
CA GLU A 164 5.06 -1.78 13.57
C GLU A 164 5.65 -3.12 14.00
N THR A 165 5.08 -4.25 13.54
CA THR A 165 5.57 -5.60 13.83
C THR A 165 6.00 -6.30 12.56
N ASP A 166 6.88 -7.30 12.70
CA ASP A 166 7.29 -8.15 11.58
C ASP A 166 6.37 -9.39 11.62
N GLU A 167 5.49 -9.49 10.64
CA GLU A 167 4.45 -10.51 10.55
C GLU A 167 4.61 -11.34 9.29
N ALA A 168 4.48 -12.66 9.44
CA ALA A 168 4.40 -13.53 8.28
C ALA A 168 2.99 -13.43 7.69
N LEU A 169 2.88 -12.72 6.57
CA LEU A 169 1.66 -12.68 5.77
C LEU A 169 1.78 -13.64 4.59
N GLU A 170 0.64 -14.20 4.22
CA GLU A 170 0.47 -14.97 3.00
C GLU A 170 -0.06 -14.08 1.88
N PHE A 171 0.57 -14.23 0.72
CA PHE A 171 0.33 -13.41 -0.45
C PHE A 171 -0.18 -14.22 -1.62
N ASP A 172 -1.15 -13.66 -2.34
CA ASP A 172 -1.75 -14.22 -3.54
C ASP A 172 -1.40 -13.37 -4.77
N GLY A 173 -1.26 -14.04 -5.92
CA GLY A 173 -1.15 -13.39 -7.23
C GLY A 173 0.07 -12.48 -7.41
N GLN A 174 1.23 -12.88 -6.87
CA GLN A 174 2.48 -12.16 -7.10
C GLN A 174 2.76 -12.03 -8.60
N GLN A 175 3.03 -10.80 -9.05
CA GLN A 175 3.36 -10.53 -10.44
C GLN A 175 4.26 -9.29 -10.57
N ASN A 176 5.03 -9.25 -11.66
CA ASN A 176 5.84 -8.10 -12.03
C ASN A 176 5.06 -7.20 -13.00
N VAL A 177 5.11 -5.90 -12.76
CA VAL A 177 4.42 -4.87 -13.55
C VAL A 177 5.43 -3.79 -13.94
N SER A 178 5.33 -3.26 -15.16
CA SER A 178 6.16 -2.13 -15.63
C SER A 178 5.32 -0.87 -15.66
N VAL A 179 5.67 0.13 -14.85
CA VAL A 179 5.04 1.45 -14.91
C VAL A 179 5.73 2.29 -15.96
N VAL A 180 4.95 2.96 -16.81
CA VAL A 180 5.40 3.96 -17.79
C VAL A 180 4.86 5.33 -17.37
N ALA A 181 5.69 6.37 -17.44
CA ALA A 181 5.26 7.71 -17.03
C ALA A 181 4.09 8.23 -17.89
N GLY A 182 3.05 8.75 -17.22
CA GLY A 182 1.85 9.28 -17.87
C GLY A 182 0.84 8.23 -18.36
N GLU A 183 1.08 6.95 -18.10
CA GLU A 183 0.20 5.85 -18.50
C GLU A 183 -0.40 5.11 -17.30
N THR A 184 -1.56 4.50 -17.53
CA THR A 184 -2.20 3.54 -16.62
C THR A 184 -1.80 2.14 -17.06
N THR A 185 -1.10 1.41 -16.19
CA THR A 185 -0.75 0.01 -16.42
C THR A 185 -1.80 -0.89 -15.79
N VAL A 186 -2.36 -1.82 -16.56
CA VAL A 186 -3.35 -2.78 -16.06
C VAL A 186 -2.64 -4.06 -15.65
N ALA A 187 -2.68 -4.40 -14.36
CA ALA A 187 -2.18 -5.68 -13.84
C ALA A 187 -3.12 -6.83 -14.19
N ASP A 188 -2.58 -8.06 -14.26
CA ASP A 188 -3.41 -9.26 -14.40
C ASP A 188 -4.31 -9.42 -13.16
N PRO A 189 -5.53 -9.97 -13.30
CA PRO A 189 -6.40 -10.27 -12.17
C PRO A 189 -5.70 -11.15 -11.13
N ILE A 190 -6.02 -10.93 -9.85
CA ILE A 190 -5.52 -11.75 -8.73
C ILE A 190 -6.67 -12.60 -8.16
N PRO A 191 -6.52 -13.93 -8.02
CA PRO A 191 -5.39 -14.73 -8.49
C PRO A 191 -5.34 -14.78 -10.02
N GLN A 192 -4.15 -15.04 -10.57
CA GLN A 192 -3.98 -15.20 -12.02
C GLN A 192 -4.73 -16.47 -12.51
N PRO A 193 -5.30 -16.44 -13.73
CA PRO A 193 -6.10 -17.54 -14.28
C PRO A 193 -5.30 -18.81 -14.61
#